data_AF-A0A9P7FI99-F1
#
_entry.id   AF-A0A9P7FI99-F1
#
_cell.length_a   1.000
_cell.length_b   1.000
_cell.length_c   1.000
_cell.angle_alpha   90.00
_cell.angle_beta   90.00
_cell.angle_gamma   90.00
#
_symmetry.space_group_name_H-M   'P 1'
#
loop_
_entity.id
_entity.type
_entity.pdbx_description
1 polymer ?
#
loop_
_entity_poly.entity_id
_entity_poly.type
_entity_poly.pdbx_seq_one_letter_code
_entity_poly.pdbx_strand_id
1 'polypeptide(L)' 'EHTVDVHRIMHCIKDVGATFSATKIQLCLPDVLIVEQRCTPEGRLPNTKKVFKILNWPIPTTIKEARGFMGLCG' A
#
# COMPACT_ATOMS: atom_id res chain seq x y z
N GLU A 1 6.68 20.36 -11.32
CA GLU A 1 5.41 19.64 -11.59
C GLU A 1 4.85 19.02 -10.32
N HIS A 2 5.49 17.99 -9.77
CA HIS A 2 5.02 17.26 -8.58
C HIS A 2 4.59 18.13 -7.37
N THR A 3 5.36 19.17 -7.02
CA THR A 3 5.04 20.04 -5.87
C THR A 3 3.79 20.89 -6.08
N VAL A 4 3.51 21.29 -7.32
CA VAL A 4 2.33 22.07 -7.69
C VAL A 4 1.09 21.19 -7.62
N ASP A 5 1.19 19.95 -8.11
CA ASP A 5 0.09 18.99 -8.05
C ASP A 5 -0.25 18.60 -6.60
N VAL A 6 0.76 18.33 -5.79
CA VAL A 6 0.57 18.05 -4.35
C VAL A 6 -0.11 19.23 -3.66
N HIS A 7 0.36 20.45 -3.91
CA HIS A 7 -0.25 21.66 -3.33
C HIS A 7 -1.73 21.80 -3.72
N ARG A 8 -2.07 21.59 -5.00
CA ARG A 8 -3.46 21.65 -5.49
C ARG A 8 -4.34 20.59 -4.81
N ILE A 9 -3.87 19.35 -4.73
CA ILE A 9 -4.63 18.25 -4.10
C ILE A 9 -4.86 18.53 -2.61
N MET A 10 -3.83 19.00 -1.90
CA MET A 10 -3.94 19.36 -0.49
C MET A 10 -4.95 20.49 -0.26
N HIS A 11 -4.96 21.50 -1.13
CA HIS A 11 -5.93 22.58 -1.07
C HIS A 11 -7.37 22.07 -1.24
N CYS A 12 -7.62 21.26 -2.28
CA CYS A 12 -8.95 20.68 -2.50
C CYS A 12 -9.43 19.84 -1.32
N ILE A 13 -8.54 19.04 -0.72
CA ILE A 13 -8.88 18.20 0.45
C ILE A 13 -9.19 19.05 1.67
N LYS A 14 -8.46 20.16 1.86
CA LYS A 14 -8.74 21.14 2.91
C LYS A 14 -10.10 21.81 2.70
N ASP A 15 -10.46 22.19 1.47
CA ASP A 15 -11.70 22.89 1.16
C ASP A 15 -12.96 22.05 1.47
N VAL A 16 -12.86 20.72 1.31
CA VAL A 16 -13.95 19.80 1.67
C VAL A 16 -13.94 19.39 3.15
N GLY A 17 -13.03 19.94 3.96
CA GLY A 17 -12.91 19.66 5.39
C GLY A 17 -12.31 18.29 5.73
N ALA A 18 -11.67 17.62 4.76
CA ALA A 18 -11.00 16.36 5.01
C ALA A 18 -9.56 16.57 5.53
N THR A 19 -9.06 15.60 6.29
CA THR A 19 -7.74 15.69 6.96
C THR A 19 -6.82 14.55 6.56
N PHE A 20 -5.52 14.81 6.50
CA PHE A 20 -4.51 13.78 6.31
C PHE A 20 -3.95 13.30 7.64
N SER A 21 -3.66 12.01 7.73
CA SER A 21 -2.88 11.45 8.83
C SER A 21 -1.40 11.74 8.58
N ALA A 22 -0.80 12.63 9.38
CA ALA A 22 0.62 12.98 9.27
C ALA A 22 1.56 11.76 9.34
N THR A 23 1.18 10.73 10.10
CA THR A 23 1.95 9.47 10.24
C THR A 23 1.87 8.52 9.04
N LYS A 24 0.90 8.72 8.14
CA LYS A 24 0.65 7.82 7.00
C LYS A 24 0.92 8.46 5.64
N ILE A 25 1.05 9.79 5.60
CA ILE A 25 1.26 10.52 4.36
C ILE A 25 2.66 10.23 3.81
N GLN A 26 2.76 10.04 2.50
CA GLN A 26 4.00 9.79 1.77
C GLN A 26 4.07 10.80 0.64
N LEU A 27 5.01 11.76 0.72
CA LEU A 27 5.13 12.88 -0.22
C LEU A 27 6.54 12.98 -0.75
N CYS A 28 6.67 13.24 -2.05
CA CYS A 28 7.97 13.47 -2.71
C CYS A 28 9.00 12.34 -2.46
N LEU A 29 8.54 11.10 -2.27
CA LEU A 29 9.42 9.94 -2.12
C LEU A 29 9.54 9.21 -3.46
N PRO A 30 10.74 8.73 -3.83
CA PRO A 30 10.92 7.92 -5.04
C PRO A 30 10.21 6.58 -4.93
N ASP A 31 10.17 6.02 -3.72
CA ASP A 31 9.52 4.76 -3.40
C ASP A 31 8.35 5.00 -2.45
N VAL A 32 7.15 4.60 -2.86
CA VAL A 32 5.93 4.76 -2.07
C VAL A 32 5.11 3.48 -2.01
N LEU A 33 4.42 3.29 -0.89
CA LEU A 33 3.46 2.22 -0.70
C LEU A 33 2.06 2.70 -1.08
N ILE A 34 1.54 2.25 -2.22
CA ILE A 34 0.20 2.57 -2.72
C ILE A 34 -0.63 1.29 -2.73
N VAL A 35 -1.76 1.24 -2.00
CA VAL A 35 -2.63 0.05 -1.91
C VAL A 35 -1.81 -1.22 -1.55
N GLU A 36 -0.86 -1.06 -0.64
CA GLU A 36 0.07 -2.13 -0.22
C GLU A 36 0.93 -2.73 -1.35
N GLN A 37 1.13 -2.01 -2.46
CA GLN A 37 2.13 -2.30 -3.49
C GLN A 37 3.26 -1.28 -3.38
N ARG A 38 4.51 -1.71 -3.56
CA ARG A 38 5.65 -0.79 -3.59
C ARG A 38 5.78 -0.25 -5.00
N CYS A 39 5.64 1.05 -5.17
CA CYS A 39 5.79 1.73 -6.46
C CYS A 39 7.12 2.49 -6.42
N THR A 40 7.97 2.23 -7.40
CA THR A 40 9.27 2.87 -7.60
C THR A 40 9.31 3.46 -9.02
N PRO A 41 10.30 4.30 -9.37
CA PRO A 41 10.42 4.86 -10.71
C PRO A 41 10.57 3.79 -11.81
N GLU A 42 11.14 2.64 -11.45
CA GLU A 42 11.38 1.51 -12.36
C GLU A 42 10.14 0.63 -12.55
N GLY A 43 9.10 0.80 -11.72
CA GLY A 43 7.84 0.09 -11.85
C GLY A 43 7.22 -0.29 -10.51
N ARG A 44 6.34 -1.29 -10.55
CA ARG A 44 5.65 -1.77 -9.35
C ARG A 44 6.24 -3.08 -8.86
N LEU A 45 6.60 -3.12 -7.59
CA LEU A 45 7.17 -4.27 -6.91
C LEU A 45 6.19 -4.82 -5.86
N PRO A 46 6.22 -6.14 -5.60
CA PRO A 46 5.50 -6.73 -4.49
C PRO A 46 5.94 -6.10 -3.16
N ASN A 47 4.99 -5.82 -2.28
CA ASN A 47 5.31 -5.40 -0.93
C ASN A 47 5.94 -6.56 -0.15
N THR A 48 7.15 -6.34 0.36
CA THR A 48 7.92 -7.31 1.11
C THR A 48 7.14 -7.90 2.29
N LYS A 49 6.26 -7.12 2.93
CA LYS A 49 5.41 -7.63 4.02
C LYS A 49 4.38 -8.65 3.54
N LYS A 50 3.79 -8.46 2.35
CA LYS A 50 2.87 -9.43 1.74
C LYS A 50 3.62 -10.69 1.34
N VAL A 51 4.78 -10.54 0.70
CA VAL A 51 5.65 -11.66 0.34
C VAL A 51 6.04 -12.46 1.57
N PHE A 52 6.46 -11.80 2.64
CA PHE A 52 6.81 -12.44 3.90
C PHE A 52 5.64 -13.23 4.51
N LYS A 53 4.41 -12.71 4.47
CA LYS A 53 3.23 -13.43 4.95
C LYS A 53 2.95 -14.71 4.15
N ILE A 54 3.16 -14.68 2.84
CA ILE A 54 2.98 -15.86 1.97
C ILE A 54 4.08 -16.88 2.26
N LEU A 55 5.33 -16.44 2.35
CA LEU A 55 6.49 -17.32 2.60
C LEU A 55 6.46 -17.99 3.97
N ASN A 56 5.97 -17.29 5.01
CA ASN A 56 5.90 -17.81 6.37
C ASN A 56 4.53 -18.40 6.71
N TRP A 57 3.65 -18.57 5.73
CA TRP A 57 2.36 -19.18 6.00
C TRP A 57 2.57 -20.66 6.38
N PRO A 58 2.07 -21.13 7.53
CA PRO A 58 2.24 -22.52 7.93
C PRO A 58 1.50 -23.45 6.96
N ILE A 59 1.99 -24.67 6.76
CA ILE A 59 1.34 -25.65 5.88
C ILE A 59 -0.10 -25.85 6.38
N PRO A 60 -1.13 -25.53 5.56
CA PRO A 60 -2.51 -25.66 5.97
C PRO A 60 -2.83 -27.13 6.26
N THR A 61 -3.37 -27.40 7.45
CA THR A 61 -3.80 -28.75 7.85
C THR A 61 -5.31 -28.91 7.80
N THR A 62 -6.04 -27.79 7.78
CA THR A 62 -7.50 -27.77 7.75
C THR A 62 -8.04 -27.06 6.50
N ILE A 63 -9.27 -27.41 6.12
CA ILE A 63 -9.98 -26.76 4.99
C ILE A 63 -10.14 -25.25 5.21
N LYS A 64 -10.30 -24.81 6.47
CA LYS A 64 -10.42 -23.39 6.82
C LYS A 64 -9.12 -22.64 6.55
N GLU A 65 -7.98 -23.20 6.96
CA GLU A 65 -6.66 -22.62 6.70
C GLU A 65 -6.34 -22.59 5.22
N ALA A 66 -6.66 -23.66 4.49
CA ALA A 66 -6.46 -23.72 3.04
C ALA A 66 -7.26 -22.63 2.32
N ARG A 67 -8.52 -22.40 2.71
CA ARG A 67 -9.34 -21.31 2.16
C ARG A 67 -8.78 -19.94 2.53
N GLY A 68 -8.28 -19.77 3.76
CA GLY A 68 -7.64 -18.54 4.21
C GLY A 68 -6.39 -18.21 3.38
N PHE A 69 -5.56 -19.21 3.09
CA PHE A 69 -4.39 -19.05 2.23
C PHE A 69 -4.78 -18.69 0.80
N MET A 70 -5.75 -19.39 0.20
CA MET A 70 -6.23 -19.06 -1.15
C MET A 70 -6.79 -17.63 -1.22
N GLY A 71 -7.51 -17.18 -0.18
CA GLY A 71 -8.02 -15.81 -0.10
C GLY A 71 -6.93 -14.75 0.12
N LEU A 72 -5.76 -15.12 0.63
CA LEU A 72 -4.60 -14.23 0.76
C LEU A 72 -3.85 -14.08 -0.58
N CYS A 73 -3.84 -15.13 -1.40
CA CYS A 73 -3.11 -15.19 -2.67
C CYS A 73 -3.91 -14.65 -3.87
N GLY A 74 -5.24 -14.53 -3.75
CA GLY A 74 -6.11 -13.91 -4.75
C GLY A 74 -6.16 -12.40 -4.63
#